data_AF-A0A5N8X6G4-F1
#
_entry.id   AF-A0A5N8X6G4-F1
#
_cell.length_a   1.000
_cell.length_b   1.000
_cell.length_c   1.000
_cell.angle_alpha   90.00
_cell.angle_beta   90.00
_cell.angle_gamma   90.00
#
_symmetry.space_group_name_H-M   'P 1'
#
loop_
_entity.id
_entity.type
_entity.pdbx_description
1 polymer ?
#
loop_
_entity_poly.entity_id
_entity_poly.type
_entity_poly.pdbx_seq_one_letter_code
_entity_poly.pdbx_strand_id
1 'polypeptide(L)'
;MSTEEQPDRTPEGAPRSLAEALRTRDDQSLSALLRTRPDLITPVPTDLTQLATRAGTRASVVRALERLDHFALQTAQALAVAPDPAPYDALLGLMAGDTPDEAVTAALPRALGTLREQALLWGPDDCLRLVRTARELLAPSP
;
A
#
# COMPACT_ATOMS: atom_id res chain seq x y z
N MET A 1 38.08 -11.64 17.48
CA MET A 1 37.52 -10.39 16.94
C MET A 1 36.11 -10.70 16.50
N SER A 2 35.17 -10.35 17.36
CA SER A 2 33.74 -10.43 17.13
C SER A 2 33.37 -9.42 16.05
N THR A 3 32.75 -9.87 14.96
CA THR A 3 31.92 -8.99 14.16
C THR A 3 30.50 -9.39 14.51
N GLU A 4 29.89 -8.59 15.38
CA GLU A 4 28.50 -8.67 15.78
C GLU A 4 27.59 -8.74 14.54
N GLU A 5 26.72 -9.75 14.52
CA GLU A 5 25.49 -9.76 13.74
C GLU A 5 24.74 -8.46 14.02
N GLN A 6 24.61 -7.63 12.99
CA GLN A 6 23.80 -6.42 13.05
C GLN A 6 22.34 -6.86 12.85
N PRO A 7 21.45 -6.72 13.84
CA PRO A 7 20.08 -7.17 13.69
C PRO A 7 19.39 -6.29 12.65
N ASP A 8 18.66 -6.96 11.76
CA ASP A 8 17.68 -6.40 10.84
C ASP A 8 16.62 -5.62 11.65
N ARG A 9 16.92 -4.36 11.98
CA ARG A 9 16.01 -3.51 12.75
C ARG A 9 14.92 -3.02 11.81
N THR A 10 13.91 -3.86 11.61
CA THR A 10 12.58 -3.36 11.25
C THR A 10 12.22 -2.29 12.28
N PRO A 11 11.78 -1.08 11.89
CA PRO A 11 11.48 -0.02 12.85
C PRO A 11 10.55 -0.55 13.94
N GLU A 12 11.01 -0.53 15.19
CA GLU A 12 10.27 -1.04 16.35
C GLU A 12 8.91 -0.30 16.44
N GLY A 13 7.83 -1.01 16.12
CA GLY A 13 6.47 -0.47 16.12
C GLY A 13 5.81 -0.33 14.74
N ALA A 14 6.50 -0.59 13.63
CA ALA A 14 5.84 -0.66 12.33
C ALA A 14 4.93 -1.89 12.24
N PRO A 15 3.71 -1.76 11.67
CA PRO A 15 2.81 -2.90 11.50
C PRO A 15 3.48 -3.97 10.64
N ARG A 16 3.28 -5.25 10.98
CA ARG A 16 3.80 -6.42 10.25
C ARG A 16 2.79 -7.06 9.31
N SER A 17 1.54 -6.58 9.33
CA SER A 17 0.47 -7.03 8.44
C SER A 17 -0.52 -5.90 8.16
N LEU A 18 -1.34 -6.06 7.11
CA LEU A 18 -2.45 -5.15 6.84
C LEU A 18 -3.43 -5.08 8.02
N ALA A 19 -3.69 -6.19 8.71
CA ALA A 19 -4.58 -6.20 9.88
C ALA A 19 -4.02 -5.36 11.03
N GLU A 20 -2.70 -5.41 11.28
CA GLU A 20 -2.05 -4.52 12.26
C GLU A 20 -2.09 -3.06 11.82
N ALA A 21 -1.84 -2.79 10.55
CA ALA A 21 -1.91 -1.43 10.00
C ALA A 21 -3.34 -0.84 10.06
N LEU A 22 -4.38 -1.67 9.99
CA LEU A 22 -5.76 -1.22 10.16
C LEU A 22 -6.11 -0.97 11.63
N ARG A 23 -5.53 -1.71 12.57
CA ARG A 23 -5.74 -1.50 14.03
C ARG A 23 -5.18 -0.18 14.53
N THR A 24 -4.18 0.38 13.85
CA THR A 24 -3.58 1.67 14.22
C THR A 24 -4.26 2.87 13.56
N ARG A 25 -5.27 2.66 12.70
CA ARG A 25 -6.03 3.76 12.06
C ARG A 25 -7.09 4.32 13.01
N ASP A 26 -7.35 5.61 12.88
CA ASP A 26 -8.49 6.24 13.53
C ASP A 26 -9.83 5.90 12.85
N ASP A 27 -10.93 6.16 13.57
CA ASP A 27 -12.30 5.88 13.12
C ASP A 27 -12.66 6.63 11.84
N GLN A 28 -12.11 7.83 11.62
CA GLN A 28 -12.35 8.63 10.43
C GLN A 28 -11.76 7.94 9.19
N SER A 29 -10.53 7.45 9.30
CA SER A 29 -9.81 6.73 8.27
C SER A 29 -10.46 5.38 7.97
N LEU A 30 -10.92 4.66 9.00
CA LEU A 30 -11.68 3.41 8.80
C LEU A 30 -13.02 3.68 8.12
N SER A 31 -13.74 4.72 8.53
CA SER A 31 -15.00 5.11 7.89
C SER A 31 -14.78 5.53 6.43
N ALA A 32 -13.69 6.23 6.12
CA ALA A 32 -13.32 6.57 4.74
C ALA A 32 -13.02 5.32 3.90
N LEU A 33 -12.31 4.34 4.46
CA LEU A 33 -12.08 3.04 3.80
C LEU A 33 -13.40 2.34 3.47
N LEU A 34 -14.35 2.26 4.41
CA LEU A 34 -15.63 1.56 4.16
C LEU A 34 -16.51 2.30 3.15
N ARG A 35 -16.46 3.64 3.11
CA ARG A 35 -17.14 4.44 2.08
C ARG A 35 -16.52 4.27 0.70
N THR A 36 -15.19 4.22 0.63
CA THR A 36 -14.47 4.06 -0.64
C THR A 36 -14.54 2.62 -1.16
N ARG A 37 -14.60 1.62 -0.27
CA ARG A 37 -14.70 0.20 -0.61
C ARG A 37 -15.94 -0.45 0.03
N PRO A 38 -17.15 -0.19 -0.51
CA PRO A 38 -18.41 -0.72 0.03
C PRO A 38 -18.51 -2.25 -0.09
N ASP A 39 -17.70 -2.88 -0.93
CA ASP A 39 -17.58 -4.33 -1.01
C ASP A 39 -16.96 -4.95 0.26
N LEU A 40 -16.27 -4.15 1.09
CA LEU A 40 -15.69 -4.63 2.34
C LEU A 40 -16.72 -4.85 3.45
N ILE A 41 -17.91 -4.27 3.36
CA ILE A 41 -18.94 -4.34 4.41
C ILE A 41 -20.05 -5.35 4.12
N THR A 42 -19.96 -6.11 3.02
CA THR A 42 -20.99 -7.09 2.64
C THR A 42 -20.42 -8.50 2.53
N PRO A 43 -20.68 -9.40 3.50
CA PRO A 43 -21.36 -9.18 4.79
C PRO A 43 -20.50 -8.34 5.76
N VAL A 44 -21.11 -7.79 6.81
CA VAL A 44 -20.40 -6.93 7.78
C VAL A 44 -19.28 -7.73 8.46
N PRO A 45 -18.02 -7.24 8.44
CA PRO A 45 -16.92 -7.95 9.08
C PRO A 45 -17.04 -7.92 10.60
N THR A 46 -16.71 -9.04 11.24
CA THR A 46 -16.76 -9.18 12.70
C THR A 46 -15.57 -8.52 13.40
N ASP A 47 -14.46 -8.32 12.68
CA ASP A 47 -13.23 -7.75 13.19
C ASP A 47 -12.33 -7.24 12.05
N LEU A 48 -11.24 -6.54 12.42
CA LEU A 48 -10.27 -5.97 11.48
C LEU A 48 -9.42 -7.02 10.75
N THR A 49 -9.29 -8.23 11.29
CA THR A 49 -8.60 -9.32 10.60
C THR A 49 -9.43 -9.78 9.42
N GLN A 50 -10.74 -10.00 9.61
CA GLN A 50 -11.66 -10.36 8.53
C GLN A 50 -11.74 -9.24 7.49
N LEU A 51 -11.79 -7.98 7.93
CA LEU A 51 -11.74 -6.82 7.03
C LEU A 51 -10.47 -6.84 6.18
N ALA A 52 -9.29 -7.05 6.79
CA ALA A 52 -8.00 -7.12 6.09
C ALA A 52 -7.96 -8.28 5.08
N THR A 53 -8.40 -9.47 5.48
CA THR A 53 -8.49 -10.64 4.60
C THR A 53 -9.37 -10.35 3.40
N ARG A 54 -10.56 -9.77 3.61
CA ARG A 54 -11.48 -9.38 2.54
C ARG A 54 -10.87 -8.35 1.61
N ALA A 55 -10.22 -7.32 2.17
CA ALA A 55 -9.55 -6.27 1.41
C ALA A 55 -8.43 -6.79 0.52
N GLY A 56 -7.79 -7.89 0.91
CA GLY A 56 -6.78 -8.59 0.12
C GLY A 56 -7.34 -9.56 -0.93
N THR A 57 -8.65 -9.83 -0.98
CA THR A 57 -9.20 -10.76 -1.98
C THR A 57 -9.10 -10.17 -3.40
N ARG A 58 -8.89 -11.04 -4.39
CA ARG A 58 -8.74 -10.63 -5.80
C ARG A 58 -9.90 -9.77 -6.30
N ALA A 59 -11.14 -10.20 -6.07
CA ALA A 59 -12.32 -9.45 -6.51
C ALA A 59 -12.39 -8.05 -5.89
N SER A 60 -12.06 -7.94 -4.61
CA SER A 60 -12.06 -6.68 -3.87
C SER A 60 -10.93 -5.75 -4.31
N VAL A 61 -9.74 -6.31 -4.56
CA VAL A 61 -8.59 -5.56 -5.09
C VAL A 61 -8.85 -5.04 -6.51
N VAL A 62 -9.39 -5.86 -7.41
CA VAL A 62 -9.72 -5.43 -8.78
C VAL A 62 -10.65 -4.21 -8.77
N ARG A 63 -11.73 -4.27 -7.98
CA ARG A 63 -12.67 -3.13 -7.84
C ARG A 63 -12.01 -1.88 -7.27
N ALA A 64 -11.08 -2.04 -6.33
CA ALA A 64 -10.34 -0.92 -5.76
C ALA A 64 -9.40 -0.29 -6.80
N LEU A 65 -8.71 -1.11 -7.60
CA LEU A 65 -7.84 -0.65 -8.69
C LEU A 65 -8.62 0.07 -9.79
N GLU A 66 -9.80 -0.42 -10.16
CA GLU A 66 -10.71 0.21 -11.15
C GLU A 66 -11.19 1.61 -10.74
N ARG A 67 -11.14 1.93 -9.44
CA ARG A 67 -11.54 3.23 -8.89
C ARG A 67 -10.39 4.23 -8.75
N LEU A 68 -9.15 3.80 -8.98
CA LEU A 68 -7.99 4.70 -8.89
C LEU A 68 -8.00 5.67 -10.07
N ASP A 69 -7.54 6.89 -9.81
CA ASP A 69 -7.15 7.77 -10.92
C ASP A 69 -5.90 7.22 -11.62
N HIS A 70 -5.60 7.76 -12.79
CA HIS A 70 -4.51 7.27 -13.63
C HIS A 70 -3.16 7.30 -12.91
N PHE A 71 -2.87 8.38 -12.17
CA PHE A 71 -1.58 8.56 -11.50
C PHE A 71 -1.43 7.63 -10.29
N ALA A 72 -2.49 7.41 -9.51
CA ALA A 72 -2.51 6.44 -8.42
C ALA A 72 -2.39 5.01 -8.94
N LEU A 73 -3.02 4.67 -10.08
CA LEU A 73 -2.85 3.37 -10.73
C LEU A 73 -1.41 3.16 -11.21
N GLN A 74 -0.82 4.17 -11.86
CA GLN A 74 0.59 4.14 -12.29
C GLN A 74 1.54 3.98 -11.09
N THR A 75 1.27 4.69 -9.98
CA THR A 75 2.03 4.54 -8.73
C THR A 75 1.94 3.12 -8.19
N ALA A 76 0.76 2.49 -8.23
CA ALA A 76 0.58 1.10 -7.82
C ALA A 76 1.32 0.12 -8.73
N GLN A 77 1.37 0.38 -10.05
CA GLN A 77 2.15 -0.41 -11.00
C GLN A 77 3.65 -0.30 -10.75
N ALA A 78 4.16 0.92 -10.50
CA ALA A 78 5.55 1.14 -10.12
C ALA A 78 5.90 0.41 -8.82
N LEU A 79 5.04 0.48 -7.80
CA LEU A 79 5.17 -0.31 -6.58
C LEU A 79 5.21 -1.82 -6.84
N ALA A 80 4.49 -2.32 -7.84
CA ALA A 80 4.44 -3.74 -8.16
C ALA A 80 5.77 -4.30 -8.72
N VAL A 81 6.58 -3.44 -9.32
CA VAL A 81 7.93 -3.78 -9.84
C VAL A 81 9.08 -3.29 -8.94
N ALA A 82 8.79 -2.40 -7.99
CA ALA A 82 9.74 -1.95 -6.98
C ALA A 82 10.13 -3.07 -5.99
N PRO A 83 11.24 -2.91 -5.25
CA PRO A 83 11.58 -3.77 -4.11
C PRO A 83 10.40 -3.96 -3.14
N ASP A 84 10.38 -5.06 -2.39
CA ASP A 84 9.33 -5.33 -1.38
C ASP A 84 9.97 -5.63 -0.01
N PRO A 85 9.83 -4.73 0.98
CA PRO A 85 9.14 -3.44 0.93
C PRO A 85 9.88 -2.40 0.07
N ALA A 86 9.15 -1.43 -0.48
CA ALA A 86 9.72 -0.34 -1.27
C ALA A 86 9.98 0.89 -0.39
N PRO A 87 11.19 1.48 -0.39
CA PRO A 87 11.38 2.81 0.18
C PRO A 87 10.81 3.88 -0.75
N TYR A 88 10.31 4.98 -0.19
CA TYR A 88 9.73 6.11 -0.93
C TYR A 88 10.64 6.60 -2.06
N ASP A 89 11.94 6.76 -1.78
CA ASP A 89 12.91 7.28 -2.76
C ASP A 89 13.09 6.33 -3.96
N ALA A 90 13.03 5.02 -3.75
CA ALA A 90 13.09 4.06 -4.85
C ALA A 90 11.84 4.14 -5.73
N LEU A 91 10.67 4.32 -5.12
CA LEU A 91 9.43 4.55 -5.86
C LEU A 91 9.45 5.87 -6.61
N LEU A 92 9.94 6.94 -5.98
CA LEU A 92 10.08 8.25 -6.61
C LEU A 92 11.00 8.17 -7.83
N GLY A 93 12.15 7.48 -7.72
CA GLY A 93 13.06 7.25 -8.84
C GLY A 93 12.41 6.49 -10.00
N LEU A 94 11.56 5.50 -9.72
CA LEU A 94 10.79 4.79 -10.76
C LEU A 94 9.75 5.67 -11.45
N MET A 95 9.14 6.61 -10.72
CA MET A 95 8.06 7.46 -11.23
C MET A 95 8.56 8.71 -11.95
N ALA A 96 9.64 9.34 -11.47
CA ALA A 96 10.20 10.58 -12.00
C ALA A 96 11.39 10.34 -12.96
N GLY A 97 12.02 9.15 -12.93
CA GLY A 97 13.24 8.87 -13.69
C GLY A 97 14.48 9.54 -13.09
N ASP A 98 15.54 9.67 -13.91
CA ASP A 98 16.86 10.15 -13.46
C ASP A 98 16.88 11.65 -13.09
N THR A 99 15.88 12.42 -13.52
CA THR A 99 15.75 13.84 -13.18
C THR A 99 14.45 14.05 -12.43
N PRO A 100 14.48 14.56 -11.19
CA PRO A 100 13.27 14.70 -10.39
C PRO A 100 12.29 15.68 -11.04
N ASP A 101 11.18 15.14 -11.55
CA ASP A 101 10.04 15.91 -12.01
C ASP A 101 9.28 16.48 -10.80
N GLU A 102 9.16 17.81 -10.74
CA GLU A 102 8.49 18.52 -9.65
C GLU A 102 7.00 18.17 -9.56
N ALA A 103 6.33 17.94 -10.70
CA ALA A 103 4.94 17.55 -10.73
C ALA A 103 4.74 16.14 -10.14
N VAL A 104 5.64 15.20 -10.46
CA VAL A 104 5.62 13.85 -9.88
C VAL A 104 5.90 13.91 -8.37
N THR A 105 6.91 14.67 -7.97
CA THR A 105 7.29 14.84 -6.56
C THR A 105 6.13 15.43 -5.73
N ALA A 106 5.39 16.38 -6.29
CA ALA A 106 4.22 16.97 -5.66
C ALA A 106 3.00 16.03 -5.64
N ALA A 107 2.81 15.19 -6.66
CA ALA A 107 1.65 14.31 -6.79
C ALA A 107 1.78 12.99 -6.03
N LEU A 108 3.00 12.47 -5.85
CA LEU A 108 3.26 11.15 -5.26
C LEU A 108 2.69 11.00 -3.82
N PRO A 109 2.84 11.96 -2.90
CA PRO A 109 2.27 11.83 -1.57
C PRO A 109 0.74 11.65 -1.58
N ARG A 110 0.04 12.34 -2.48
CA ARG A 110 -1.41 12.19 -2.66
C ARG A 110 -1.77 10.79 -3.18
N ALA A 111 -1.01 10.27 -4.14
CA ALA A 111 -1.23 8.93 -4.67
C ALA A 111 -1.05 7.85 -3.58
N LEU A 112 0.02 7.94 -2.78
CA LEU A 112 0.25 7.04 -1.65
C LEU A 112 -0.86 7.16 -0.59
N GLY A 113 -1.35 8.37 -0.34
CA GLY A 113 -2.53 8.62 0.49
C GLY A 113 -3.75 7.84 -0.01
N THR A 114 -4.10 7.99 -1.29
CA THR A 114 -5.22 7.26 -1.92
C THR A 114 -5.07 5.74 -1.80
N LEU A 115 -3.87 5.20 -2.05
CA LEU A 115 -3.63 3.76 -1.95
C LEU A 115 -3.75 3.26 -0.49
N ARG A 116 -3.29 4.06 0.48
CA ARG A 116 -3.46 3.77 1.91
C ARG A 116 -4.93 3.83 2.32
N GLU A 117 -5.65 4.88 1.94
CA GLU A 117 -7.08 5.04 2.21
C GLU A 117 -7.89 3.83 1.71
N GLN A 118 -7.57 3.31 0.53
CA GLN A 118 -8.22 2.13 -0.05
C GLN A 118 -7.67 0.79 0.46
N ALA A 119 -6.78 0.77 1.46
CA ALA A 119 -6.15 -0.44 2.00
C ALA A 119 -5.45 -1.30 0.94
N LEU A 120 -4.94 -0.67 -0.12
CA LEU A 120 -4.07 -1.30 -1.13
C LEU A 120 -2.60 -1.19 -0.75
N LEU A 121 -2.25 -0.20 0.08
CA LEU A 121 -0.90 0.09 0.56
C LEU A 121 -0.89 0.20 2.09
N TRP A 122 0.16 -0.30 2.72
CA TRP A 122 0.41 -0.16 4.15
C TRP A 122 1.90 -0.03 4.44
N GLY A 123 2.24 0.28 5.68
CA GLY A 123 3.62 0.53 6.11
C GLY A 123 4.03 2.01 6.02
N PRO A 124 5.09 2.38 6.74
CA PRO A 124 5.69 3.72 6.70
C PRO A 124 6.37 4.00 5.35
N ASP A 125 6.78 5.25 5.11
CA ASP A 125 7.34 5.69 3.81
C ASP A 125 8.69 5.04 3.48
N ASP A 126 9.46 4.59 4.47
CA ASP A 126 10.69 3.81 4.30
C ASP A 126 10.42 2.31 4.05
N CYS A 127 9.18 1.84 4.25
CA CYS A 127 8.77 0.45 4.07
C CYS A 127 7.36 0.34 3.47
N LEU A 128 7.15 0.89 2.27
CA LEU A 128 5.89 0.82 1.55
C LEU A 128 5.60 -0.62 1.10
N ARG A 129 4.43 -1.14 1.46
CA ARG A 129 4.00 -2.51 1.16
C ARG A 129 2.67 -2.52 0.42
N LEU A 130 2.74 -2.79 -0.87
CA LEU A 130 1.55 -3.05 -1.69
C LEU A 130 0.93 -4.39 -1.26
N VAL A 131 -0.40 -4.47 -1.19
CA VAL A 131 -1.05 -5.76 -0.91
C VAL A 131 -0.67 -6.79 -1.97
N ARG A 132 -0.30 -7.99 -1.52
CA ARG A 132 0.25 -9.06 -2.38
C ARG A 132 -0.58 -9.27 -3.65
N THR A 133 -1.90 -9.35 -3.53
CA THR A 133 -2.79 -9.57 -4.67
C THR A 133 -2.79 -8.41 -5.67
N ALA A 134 -2.62 -7.15 -5.23
CA ALA A 134 -2.45 -6.03 -6.16
C ALA A 134 -1.10 -6.11 -6.87
N ARG A 135 -0.03 -6.47 -6.16
CA ARG A 135 1.29 -6.71 -6.78
C ARG A 135 1.21 -7.80 -7.85
N GLU A 136 0.57 -8.93 -7.56
CA GLU A 136 0.38 -10.03 -8.52
C GLU A 136 -0.50 -9.65 -9.73
N LEU A 137 -1.47 -8.76 -9.55
CA LEU A 137 -2.36 -8.27 -10.62
C LEU A 137 -1.69 -7.26 -11.55
N LEU A 138 -0.76 -6.47 -11.01
CA LEU A 138 -0.12 -5.34 -11.71
C LEU A 138 1.28 -5.67 -12.21
N ALA A 139 1.91 -6.72 -11.69
CA ALA A 139 3.21 -7.18 -12.18
C ALA A 139 3.10 -7.53 -13.67
N PRO A 140 4.10 -7.16 -14.49
CA PRO A 140 4.12 -7.50 -15.90
C PRO A 140 4.06 -9.02 -16.06
N SER A 141 3.16 -9.50 -16.92
CA SER A 141 3.15 -10.91 -17.31
C SER A 141 4.47 -11.25 -18.02
N PRO A 142 5.07 -12.42 -17.73
CA PRO A 142 6.28 -12.88 -18.40
C PRO A 142 6.06 -13.15 -19.90
#